data_AF-A0A9D1FC18-F1
#
_entry.id   AF-A0A9D1FC18-F1
#
_cell.length_a   1.000
_cell.length_b   1.000
_cell.length_c   1.000
_cell.angle_alpha   90.00
_cell.angle_beta   90.00
_cell.angle_gamma   90.00
#
_symmetry.space_group_name_H-M   'P 1'
#
loop_
_entity.id
_entity.type
_entity.pdbx_description
1 polymer ?
#
loop_
_entity_poly.entity_id
_entity_poly.type
_entity_poly.pdbx_seq_one_letter_code
_entity_poly.pdbx_strand_id
1 'polypeptide(L)'
;MPLDAVCITALASELGAALSGARIDKVQQPAKDALLLTVYTRSGSRRLLISAAGSGARAHFTEERYENPEKPPMFCMLLRKHLTGARIDAVRQPAWERLLVLELTARDELGLEKKRALVCELMGRAANVLLLDEEGRITDCLRRVDFGETAYRRLLPGMLYKYPQKPAKSCFFALTGEERRSLLAAAPRDKECSAWLLDTFSALSPLTARELDARSGGYERLGEAMDALAESVEAGETAPTLLELDGRAKDFSFMRVTQYGPSAVNREYASWSELLDAFYGGRERAEQLRRAAHDTLKSVRTLRDRQAR
;
A
#
# COMPACT_ATOMS: atom_id res chain seq x y z
N MET A 1 -5.67 -8.54 -1.68
CA MET A 1 -5.30 -7.23 -1.12
C MET A 1 -5.33 -6.26 -2.28
N PRO A 2 -6.11 -5.18 -2.17
CA PRO A 2 -6.55 -4.38 -3.31
C PRO A 2 -5.45 -3.47 -3.87
N LEU A 3 -4.50 -3.05 -3.03
CA LEU A 3 -3.37 -2.20 -3.44
C LEU A 3 -2.30 -3.03 -4.17
N ASP A 4 -2.49 -3.21 -5.47
CA ASP A 4 -1.54 -3.90 -6.34
C ASP A 4 -0.43 -2.98 -6.85
N ALA A 5 0.49 -3.53 -7.64
CA ALA A 5 1.67 -2.80 -8.10
C ALA A 5 1.31 -1.58 -8.95
N VAL A 6 0.27 -1.68 -9.78
CA VAL A 6 -0.19 -0.59 -10.65
C VAL A 6 -0.85 0.51 -9.83
N CYS A 7 -1.70 0.14 -8.86
CA CYS A 7 -2.28 1.11 -7.92
C CYS A 7 -1.17 1.89 -7.19
N ILE A 8 -0.09 1.21 -6.80
CA ILE A 8 1.07 1.84 -6.14
C ILE A 8 1.82 2.76 -7.11
N THR A 9 1.94 2.42 -8.41
CA THR A 9 2.54 3.31 -9.41
C THR A 9 1.77 4.62 -9.52
N ALA A 10 0.45 4.53 -9.66
CA ALA A 10 -0.41 5.70 -9.79
C ALA A 10 -0.44 6.53 -8.48
N LEU A 11 -0.48 5.87 -7.32
CA LEU A 11 -0.35 6.49 -6.02
C LEU A 11 1.03 7.15 -5.81
N ALA A 12 2.13 6.52 -6.25
CA ALA A 12 3.46 7.09 -6.18
C ALA A 12 3.57 8.38 -7.01
N SER A 13 2.93 8.41 -8.18
CA SER A 13 2.84 9.61 -9.02
C SER A 13 2.08 10.73 -8.30
N GLU A 14 0.89 10.44 -7.75
CA GLU A 14 0.09 11.39 -6.98
C GLU A 14 0.85 11.95 -5.76
N LEU A 15 1.44 11.06 -4.97
CA LEU A 15 2.22 11.43 -3.79
C LEU A 15 3.48 12.22 -4.20
N GLY A 16 4.19 11.79 -5.23
CA GLY A 16 5.40 12.42 -5.74
C GLY A 16 5.15 13.85 -6.20
N ALA A 17 4.05 14.11 -6.90
CA ALA A 17 3.66 15.46 -7.34
C ALA A 17 3.48 16.44 -6.18
N ALA A 18 2.97 15.97 -5.03
CA ALA A 18 2.74 16.81 -3.86
C ALA A 18 3.89 16.84 -2.85
N LEU A 19 4.62 15.73 -2.68
CA LEU A 19 5.64 15.55 -1.65
C LEU A 19 7.04 15.99 -2.11
N SER A 20 7.33 16.06 -3.40
CA SER A 20 8.66 16.45 -3.87
C SER A 20 9.01 17.88 -3.43
N GLY A 21 10.06 18.00 -2.61
CA GLY A 21 10.49 19.23 -1.96
C GLY A 21 9.72 19.60 -0.70
N ALA A 22 8.71 18.82 -0.29
CA ALA A 22 7.96 19.05 0.94
C ALA A 22 8.83 18.80 2.18
N ARG A 23 8.52 19.48 3.29
CA ARG A 23 9.21 19.30 4.57
C ARG A 23 8.33 18.57 5.56
N ILE A 24 8.89 17.60 6.29
CA ILE A 24 8.19 16.91 7.37
C ILE A 24 8.17 17.82 8.60
N ASP A 25 6.99 18.27 9.02
CA ASP A 25 6.78 19.11 10.20
C ASP A 25 6.61 18.27 11.46
N LYS A 26 5.77 17.23 11.40
CA LYS A 26 5.49 16.36 12.56
C LYS A 26 5.50 14.91 12.17
N VAL A 27 6.04 14.09 13.06
CA VAL A 27 5.94 12.63 13.00
C VAL A 27 5.12 12.13 14.18
N GLN A 28 4.08 11.38 13.87
CA GLN A 28 3.11 10.84 14.82
C GLN A 28 2.90 9.35 14.55
N GLN A 29 2.50 8.62 15.58
CA GLN A 29 2.18 7.19 15.50
C GLN A 29 0.88 6.93 16.27
N PRO A 30 -0.29 7.21 15.66
CA PRO A 30 -1.58 7.12 16.34
C PRO A 30 -1.98 5.68 16.71
N ALA A 31 -1.47 4.69 15.98
CA ALA A 31 -1.68 3.28 16.28
C ALA A 31 -0.37 2.49 16.16
N LYS A 32 -0.34 1.28 16.73
CA LYS A 32 0.85 0.40 16.71
C LYS A 32 1.41 0.20 15.30
N ASP A 33 0.54 0.16 14.30
CA ASP A 33 0.84 -0.11 12.90
C ASP A 33 0.50 1.08 11.97
N ALA A 34 0.36 2.29 12.49
CA ALA A 34 0.07 3.48 11.68
C ALA A 34 0.99 4.64 12.04
N LEU A 35 1.62 5.24 11.04
CA LEU A 35 2.38 6.48 11.13
C LEU A 35 1.61 7.59 10.42
N LEU A 36 1.71 8.80 10.96
CA LEU A 36 1.14 10.00 10.38
C LEU A 36 2.24 11.05 10.28
N LEU A 37 2.60 11.41 9.05
CA LEU A 37 3.55 12.49 8.77
C LEU A 37 2.77 13.74 8.39
N THR A 38 2.86 14.79 9.21
CA THR A 38 2.41 16.12 8.76
C THR A 38 3.51 16.73 7.94
N VAL A 39 3.20 17.09 6.69
CA VAL A 39 4.14 17.62 5.71
C VAL A 39 3.68 18.98 5.22
N TYR A 40 4.63 19.90 5.08
CA TYR A 40 4.39 21.20 4.46
C TYR A 40 4.75 21.10 2.98
N THR A 41 3.72 21.08 2.14
CA THR A 41 3.83 21.05 0.69
C THR A 41 3.70 22.46 0.10
N ARG A 42 3.84 22.61 -1.22
CA ARG A 42 3.62 23.89 -1.90
C ARG A 42 2.17 24.37 -1.81
N SER A 43 1.21 23.45 -1.65
CA SER A 43 -0.22 23.74 -1.52
C SER A 43 -0.69 23.80 -0.06
N GLY A 44 0.24 23.78 0.89
CA GLY A 44 -0.05 23.87 2.33
C GLY A 44 0.23 22.59 3.10
N SER A 45 -0.24 22.56 4.34
CA SER A 45 -0.04 21.43 5.25
C SER A 45 -0.95 20.26 4.87
N ARG A 46 -0.37 19.07 4.72
CA ARG A 46 -1.08 17.82 4.44
C ARG A 46 -0.64 16.73 5.41
N ARG A 47 -1.47 15.71 5.60
CA ARG A 47 -1.16 14.55 6.44
C ARG A 47 -1.01 13.31 5.57
N LEU A 48 0.18 12.72 5.57
CA LEU A 48 0.45 11.44 4.94
C LEU A 48 0.29 10.33 5.98
N LEU A 49 -0.72 9.49 5.81
CA LEU A 49 -0.88 8.26 6.58
C LEU A 49 -0.04 7.15 5.95
N ILE A 50 0.69 6.40 6.77
CA ILE A 50 1.34 5.15 6.37
C ILE A 50 0.87 4.07 7.34
N SER A 51 0.01 3.18 6.86
CA SER A 51 -0.46 2.03 7.62
C SER A 51 0.30 0.78 7.19
N ALA A 52 0.81 0.05 8.17
CA ALA A 52 1.36 -1.30 8.04
C ALA A 52 0.40 -2.34 8.65
N ALA A 53 -0.89 -2.04 8.72
CA ALA A 53 -1.90 -2.98 9.22
C ALA A 53 -2.08 -4.17 8.27
N GLY A 54 -2.23 -5.38 8.83
CA GLY A 54 -2.27 -6.62 8.04
C GLY A 54 -3.37 -6.66 6.96
N SER A 55 -4.52 -6.05 7.24
CA SER A 55 -5.67 -5.93 6.34
C SER A 55 -5.79 -4.55 5.67
N GLY A 56 -4.93 -3.60 6.02
CA GLY A 56 -5.08 -2.18 5.69
C GLY A 56 -3.79 -1.47 5.29
N ALA A 57 -2.77 -2.24 4.88
CA ALA A 57 -1.47 -1.70 4.50
C ALA A 57 -1.60 -0.74 3.30
N ARG A 58 -1.23 0.52 3.51
CA ARG A 58 -1.40 1.61 2.53
C ARG A 58 -0.54 2.82 2.90
N ALA A 59 -0.32 3.71 1.95
CA ALA A 59 0.20 5.05 2.24
C ALA A 59 -0.51 6.07 1.37
N HIS A 60 -1.14 7.08 1.95
CA HIS A 60 -1.92 8.07 1.19
C HIS A 60 -2.16 9.34 2.01
N PHE A 61 -2.54 10.44 1.36
CA PHE A 61 -2.97 11.62 2.10
C PHE A 61 -4.31 11.39 2.74
N THR A 62 -4.49 11.87 3.97
CA THR A 62 -5.73 11.64 4.71
C THR A 62 -6.28 12.91 5.33
N GLU A 63 -7.59 13.06 5.23
CA GLU A 63 -8.34 14.11 5.93
C GLU A 63 -8.91 13.64 7.28
N GLU A 64 -8.85 12.33 7.54
CA GLU A 64 -9.27 11.73 8.80
C GLU A 64 -8.42 12.26 9.98
N ARG A 65 -9.08 12.38 11.12
CA ARG A 65 -8.45 12.83 12.36
C ARG A 65 -8.03 11.62 13.19
N TYR A 66 -6.79 11.65 13.67
CA TYR A 66 -6.22 10.59 14.49
C TYR A 66 -5.85 11.13 15.87
N GLU A 67 -6.30 10.42 16.90
CA GLU A 67 -5.85 10.66 18.27
C GLU A 67 -4.46 10.04 18.47
N ASN A 68 -3.61 10.74 19.22
CA ASN A 68 -2.27 10.26 19.50
C ASN A 68 -2.19 9.66 20.90
N PRO A 69 -1.40 8.60 21.10
CA PRO A 69 -1.14 8.10 22.44
C PRO A 69 -0.42 9.18 23.27
N GLU A 70 -0.70 9.21 24.57
CA GLU A 70 -0.04 10.14 25.51
C GLU A 70 1.48 10.01 25.48
N LYS A 71 1.98 8.77 25.34
CA LYS A 71 3.41 8.46 25.22
C LYS A 71 3.72 7.96 23.80
N PRO A 72 4.50 8.72 23.01
CA PRO A 72 4.91 8.28 21.68
C PRO A 72 5.74 6.98 21.74
N PRO A 73 5.48 5.98 20.88
CA PRO A 73 6.29 4.77 20.81
C PRO A 73 7.75 5.07 20.41
N MET A 74 8.68 4.18 20.76
CA MET A 74 10.12 4.36 20.49
C MET A 74 10.44 4.58 19.00
N PHE A 75 9.79 3.84 18.11
CA PHE A 75 9.97 4.00 16.67
C PHE A 75 9.53 5.40 16.21
N CYS A 76 8.40 5.92 16.70
CA CYS A 76 7.96 7.29 16.44
C CYS A 76 9.01 8.31 16.92
N MET A 77 9.60 8.12 18.09
CA MET A 77 10.62 9.03 18.64
C MET A 77 11.91 8.99 17.81
N LEU A 78 12.32 7.82 17.32
CA LEU A 78 13.46 7.67 16.42
C LEU A 78 13.19 8.40 15.09
N LEU A 79 12.03 8.20 14.49
CA LEU A 79 11.65 8.94 13.28
C LEU A 79 11.60 10.44 13.53
N ARG A 80 11.11 10.91 14.69
CA ARG A 80 11.16 12.34 15.04
C ARG A 80 12.59 12.87 15.05
N LYS A 81 13.53 12.15 15.66
CA LYS A 81 14.95 12.53 15.69
C LYS A 81 15.53 12.68 14.28
N HIS A 82 15.18 11.76 13.37
CA HIS A 82 15.82 11.70 12.05
C HIS A 82 15.08 12.43 10.94
N LEU A 83 13.76 12.62 11.04
CA LEU A 83 12.92 13.08 9.94
C LEU A 83 12.24 14.42 10.20
N THR A 84 12.18 14.92 11.43
CA THR A 84 11.61 16.25 11.68
C THR A 84 12.45 17.32 10.99
N GLY A 85 11.81 18.14 10.16
CA GLY A 85 12.48 19.13 9.30
C GLY A 85 13.13 18.56 8.04
N ALA A 86 13.13 17.24 7.84
CA ALA A 86 13.68 16.62 6.63
C ALA A 86 12.88 17.02 5.40
N ARG A 87 13.58 17.22 4.28
CA ARG A 87 12.99 17.44 2.96
C ARG A 87 12.78 16.10 2.29
N ILE A 88 11.59 15.86 1.78
CA ILE A 88 11.31 14.72 0.90
C ILE A 88 11.82 15.11 -0.49
N ASP A 89 12.83 14.42 -0.99
CA ASP A 89 13.43 14.67 -2.30
C ASP A 89 12.62 14.01 -3.42
N ALA A 90 12.16 12.78 -3.19
CA ALA A 90 11.38 12.01 -4.16
C ALA A 90 10.50 10.94 -3.47
N VAL A 91 9.46 10.51 -4.18
CA VAL A 91 8.66 9.32 -3.86
C VAL A 91 8.83 8.35 -5.01
N ARG A 92 9.29 7.13 -4.71
CA ARG A 92 9.57 6.11 -5.73
C ARG A 92 8.90 4.80 -5.39
N GLN A 93 8.50 4.09 -6.43
CA GLN A 93 8.17 2.68 -6.35
C GLN A 93 9.27 1.90 -7.08
N PRO A 94 10.01 1.00 -6.42
CA PRO A 94 10.86 0.05 -7.12
C PRO A 94 10.03 -0.81 -8.07
N ALA A 95 10.57 -1.07 -9.26
CA ALA A 95 9.82 -1.60 -10.40
C ALA A 95 8.85 -2.74 -10.02
N TRP A 96 7.55 -2.42 -10.07
CA TRP A 96 6.42 -3.32 -9.81
C TRP A 96 6.39 -4.00 -8.43
N GLU A 97 7.15 -3.48 -7.48
CA GLU A 97 7.12 -3.93 -6.09
C GLU A 97 5.95 -3.29 -5.33
N ARG A 98 5.41 -4.01 -4.34
CA ARG A 98 4.34 -3.47 -3.48
C ARG A 98 4.91 -2.71 -2.29
N LEU A 99 5.72 -1.70 -2.60
CA LEU A 99 6.33 -0.83 -1.61
C LEU A 99 6.60 0.56 -2.18
N LEU A 100 6.63 1.55 -1.30
CA LEU A 100 7.00 2.93 -1.61
C LEU A 100 8.28 3.30 -0.86
N VAL A 101 9.13 4.10 -1.49
CA VAL A 101 10.34 4.64 -0.90
C VAL A 101 10.25 6.16 -0.96
N LEU A 102 10.23 6.81 0.20
CA LEU A 102 10.42 8.25 0.29
C LEU A 102 11.92 8.47 0.44
N GLU A 103 12.53 9.14 -0.52
CA GLU A 103 13.94 9.58 -0.45
C GLU A 103 13.96 10.94 0.24
N LEU A 104 14.81 11.10 1.25
CA LEU A 104 14.84 12.30 2.09
C LEU A 104 16.27 12.84 2.25
N THR A 105 16.37 14.16 2.35
CA THR A 105 17.53 14.85 2.93
C THR A 105 17.12 15.36 4.31
N ALA A 106 17.81 14.86 5.35
CA ALA A 106 17.71 15.34 6.72
C ALA A 106 19.00 16.08 7.11
N ARG A 107 18.97 16.84 8.21
CA ARG A 107 20.18 17.40 8.83
C ARG A 107 20.48 16.69 10.13
N ASP A 108 21.76 16.42 10.38
CA ASP A 108 22.19 15.88 11.66
C ASP A 108 22.37 16.96 12.74
N GLU A 109 22.85 16.56 13.90
CA GLU A 109 23.08 17.44 15.06
C GLU A 109 24.14 18.52 14.80
N LEU A 110 25.00 18.34 13.80
CA LEU A 110 26.02 19.29 13.36
C LEU A 110 25.54 20.15 12.17
N GLY A 111 24.31 19.95 11.72
CA GLY A 111 23.71 20.66 10.59
C GLY A 111 24.14 20.12 9.22
N LEU A 112 24.86 19.01 9.16
CA LEU A 112 25.29 18.40 7.91
C LEU A 112 24.12 17.66 7.25
N GLU A 113 24.00 17.79 5.93
CA GLU A 113 22.96 17.08 5.18
C GLU A 113 23.30 15.59 5.06
N LYS A 114 22.32 14.75 5.40
CA LYS A 114 22.39 13.30 5.34
C LYS A 114 21.23 12.75 4.53
N LYS A 115 21.55 11.82 3.64
CA LYS A 115 20.53 11.08 2.88
C LYS A 115 19.90 10.02 3.77
N ARG A 116 18.58 9.86 3.62
CA ARG A 116 17.76 8.87 4.33
C ARG A 116 16.73 8.31 3.36
N ALA A 117 16.25 7.12 3.63
CA ALA A 117 15.10 6.56 2.91
C ALA A 117 14.08 6.00 3.90
N LEU A 118 12.80 6.36 3.73
CA LEU A 118 11.70 5.73 4.46
C LEU A 118 11.01 4.73 3.53
N VAL A 119 11.25 3.45 3.77
CA VAL A 119 10.68 2.35 2.99
C VAL A 119 9.37 1.90 3.63
N CYS A 120 8.28 1.96 2.86
CA CYS A 120 6.94 1.56 3.25
C CYS A 120 6.57 0.30 2.48
N GLU A 121 6.68 -0.85 3.13
CA GLU A 121 6.29 -2.14 2.57
C GLU A 121 4.79 -2.34 2.74
N LEU A 122 4.05 -2.43 1.63
CA LEU A 122 2.59 -2.41 1.62
C LEU A 122 2.00 -3.81 1.39
N MET A 123 2.66 -4.87 1.88
CA MET A 123 2.32 -6.27 1.59
C MET A 123 1.52 -6.95 2.70
N GLY A 124 0.33 -6.44 3.02
CA GLY A 124 -0.62 -7.09 3.93
C GLY A 124 0.02 -7.49 5.26
N ARG A 125 0.02 -8.79 5.59
CA ARG A 125 0.62 -9.29 6.86
C ARG A 125 2.11 -8.99 6.99
N ALA A 126 2.85 -8.92 5.87
CA ALA A 126 4.27 -8.60 5.83
C ALA A 126 4.54 -7.09 5.71
N ALA A 127 3.50 -6.25 5.80
CA ALA A 127 3.67 -4.81 5.74
C ALA A 127 4.54 -4.29 6.88
N ASN A 128 5.37 -3.30 6.57
CA ASN A 128 6.38 -2.77 7.47
C ASN A 128 6.77 -1.33 7.07
N VAL A 129 7.39 -0.61 7.98
CA VAL A 129 8.01 0.69 7.70
C VAL A 129 9.42 0.68 8.23
N LEU A 130 10.41 1.05 7.40
CA LEU A 130 11.81 1.02 7.74
C LEU A 130 12.45 2.37 7.43
N LEU A 131 13.26 2.87 8.36
CA LEU A 131 14.14 4.01 8.10
C LEU A 131 15.53 3.47 7.74
N LEU A 132 16.07 3.91 6.61
CA LEU A 132 17.42 3.58 6.15
C LEU A 132 18.36 4.78 6.26
N ASP A 133 19.64 4.52 6.49
CA ASP A 133 20.73 5.48 6.35
C ASP A 133 21.22 5.62 4.89
N GLU A 134 22.27 6.40 4.70
CA GLU A 134 22.83 6.72 3.38
C GLU A 134 23.49 5.51 2.71
N GLU A 135 23.96 4.53 3.49
CA GLU A 135 24.49 3.25 3.01
C GLU A 135 23.39 2.18 2.79
N GLY A 136 22.11 2.53 2.99
CA GLY A 136 20.99 1.61 2.85
C GLY A 136 20.86 0.59 3.99
N ARG A 137 21.47 0.86 5.14
CA ARG A 137 21.30 0.04 6.35
C ARG A 137 20.10 0.52 7.15
N ILE A 138 19.41 -0.43 7.77
CA ILE A 138 18.24 -0.20 8.60
C ILE A 138 18.69 0.56 9.84
N THR A 139 18.23 1.80 10.00
CA THR A 139 18.37 2.53 11.26
C THR A 139 17.42 1.94 12.31
N ASP A 140 16.13 1.78 11.97
CA ASP A 140 15.16 0.97 12.72
C ASP A 140 13.96 0.63 11.83
N CYS A 141 13.07 -0.23 12.32
CA CYS A 141 11.84 -0.60 11.63
C CYS A 141 10.66 -0.77 12.59
N LEU A 142 9.46 -0.57 12.06
CA LEU A 142 8.21 -0.68 12.80
C LEU A 142 7.98 -2.11 13.32
N ARG A 143 8.35 -3.12 12.53
CA ARG A 143 8.31 -4.54 12.89
C ARG A 143 9.66 -5.18 12.63
N ARG A 144 10.33 -5.56 13.72
CA ARG A 144 11.58 -6.33 13.66
C ARG A 144 11.27 -7.75 13.20
N VAL A 145 12.02 -8.23 12.21
CA VAL A 145 11.93 -9.59 11.70
C VAL A 145 13.28 -10.25 11.95
N ASP A 146 13.32 -11.10 12.96
CA ASP A 146 14.49 -11.90 13.30
C ASP A 146 14.42 -13.29 12.64
N PHE A 147 15.40 -14.14 12.90
CA PHE A 147 15.40 -15.53 12.46
C PHE A 147 14.10 -16.25 12.84
N GLY A 148 13.43 -16.78 11.82
CA GLY A 148 12.44 -17.85 11.92
C GLY A 148 12.61 -18.72 10.69
N GLU A 149 12.20 -20.00 10.77
CA GLU A 149 12.36 -20.98 9.67
C GLU A 149 11.79 -20.51 8.32
N THR A 150 10.90 -19.51 8.33
CA THR A 150 10.22 -18.94 7.15
C THR A 150 10.71 -17.55 6.74
N ALA A 151 11.63 -16.92 7.49
CA ALA A 151 12.06 -15.55 7.23
C ALA A 151 13.17 -15.48 6.16
N TYR A 152 12.80 -15.14 4.93
CA TYR A 152 13.74 -14.96 3.80
C TYR A 152 14.85 -13.92 4.06
N ARG A 153 14.55 -12.88 4.84
CA ARG A 153 15.48 -11.80 5.18
C ARG A 153 15.26 -11.35 6.62
N ARG A 154 16.32 -10.81 7.24
CA ARG A 154 16.24 -10.18 8.56
C ARG A 154 16.09 -8.67 8.43
N LEU A 155 15.20 -8.12 9.25
CA LEU A 155 14.94 -6.68 9.33
C LEU A 155 15.23 -6.24 10.76
N LEU A 156 16.48 -5.86 11.00
CA LEU A 156 17.01 -5.43 12.30
C LEU A 156 17.91 -4.20 12.11
N PRO A 157 17.99 -3.31 13.11
CA PRO A 157 18.93 -2.19 13.10
C PRO A 157 20.37 -2.61 12.76
N GLY A 158 21.05 -1.82 11.93
CA GLY A 158 22.44 -2.03 11.47
C GLY A 158 22.59 -2.96 10.25
N MET A 159 21.56 -3.73 9.91
CA MET A 159 21.59 -4.64 8.75
C MET A 159 21.33 -3.90 7.44
N LEU A 160 21.97 -4.33 6.35
CA LEU A 160 21.66 -3.82 5.01
C LEU A 160 20.23 -4.22 4.62
N TYR A 161 19.43 -3.27 4.15
CA TYR A 161 18.10 -3.57 3.67
C TYR A 161 18.15 -4.35 2.35
N LYS A 162 17.30 -5.37 2.25
CA LYS A 162 17.07 -6.14 1.03
C LYS A 162 15.59 -6.12 0.73
N TYR A 163 15.20 -6.00 -0.54
CA TYR A 163 13.81 -6.11 -0.96
C TYR A 163 13.18 -7.46 -0.59
N PRO A 164 11.84 -7.55 -0.59
CA PRO A 164 11.16 -8.83 -0.43
C PRO A 164 11.62 -9.83 -1.48
N GLN A 165 11.47 -11.13 -1.20
CA GLN A 165 11.80 -12.16 -2.18
C GLN A 165 10.94 -11.96 -3.43
N LYS A 166 11.61 -11.78 -4.58
CA LYS A 166 10.91 -11.70 -5.85
C LYS A 166 10.24 -13.04 -6.16
N PRO A 167 8.97 -13.05 -6.62
CA PRO A 167 8.35 -14.27 -7.11
C PRO A 167 9.17 -14.87 -8.26
N ALA A 168 9.19 -16.20 -8.37
CA ALA A 168 9.73 -16.91 -9.53
C ALA A 168 8.80 -16.82 -10.76
N LYS A 169 8.22 -15.65 -11.00
CA LYS A 169 7.25 -15.35 -12.07
C LYS A 169 7.68 -14.07 -12.79
N SER A 170 7.62 -14.07 -14.11
CA SER A 170 7.90 -12.88 -14.91
C SER A 170 6.92 -11.76 -14.57
N CYS A 171 7.40 -10.51 -14.51
CA CYS A 171 6.52 -9.37 -14.26
C CYS A 171 5.73 -9.04 -15.54
N PHE A 172 4.40 -9.03 -15.46
CA PHE A 172 3.52 -8.76 -16.61
C PHE A 172 3.88 -7.48 -17.38
N PHE A 173 4.13 -6.41 -16.62
CA PHE A 173 4.40 -5.07 -17.16
C PHE A 173 5.88 -4.83 -17.50
N ALA A 174 6.78 -5.76 -17.17
CA ALA A 174 8.19 -5.67 -17.56
C ALA A 174 8.50 -6.40 -18.87
N LEU A 175 7.59 -7.26 -19.32
CA LEU A 175 7.71 -7.99 -20.58
C LEU A 175 7.28 -7.13 -21.76
N THR A 176 7.80 -7.41 -22.94
CA THR A 176 7.28 -6.88 -24.20
C THR A 176 5.96 -7.55 -24.58
N GLY A 177 5.22 -6.95 -25.51
CA GLY A 177 4.02 -7.57 -26.09
C GLY A 177 4.32 -8.93 -26.70
N GLU A 178 5.41 -9.05 -27.47
CA GLU A 178 5.83 -10.31 -28.10
C GLU A 178 6.13 -11.41 -27.07
N GLU A 179 6.82 -11.08 -25.99
CA GLU A 179 7.10 -12.02 -24.90
C GLU A 179 5.82 -12.50 -24.21
N ARG A 180 4.89 -11.58 -23.94
CA ARG A 180 3.57 -11.91 -23.38
C ARG A 180 2.76 -12.83 -24.31
N ARG A 181 2.74 -12.53 -25.62
CA ARG A 181 2.03 -13.33 -26.62
C ARG A 181 2.65 -14.71 -26.80
N SER A 182 3.99 -14.82 -26.69
CA SER A 182 4.70 -16.09 -26.72
C SER A 182 4.32 -16.98 -25.52
N LEU A 183 4.25 -16.42 -24.31
CA LEU A 183 3.79 -17.14 -23.12
C LEU A 183 2.32 -17.57 -23.25
N LEU A 184 1.47 -16.71 -23.82
CA LEU A 184 0.06 -17.02 -24.09
C LEU A 184 -0.12 -18.14 -25.12
N ALA A 185 0.73 -18.22 -26.14
CA ALA A 185 0.71 -19.28 -27.14
C ALA A 185 1.06 -20.65 -26.52
N ALA A 186 1.94 -20.66 -25.52
CA ALA A 186 2.30 -21.85 -24.75
C ALA A 186 1.35 -22.16 -23.58
N ALA A 187 0.29 -21.36 -23.39
CA ALA A 187 -0.61 -21.51 -22.25
C ALA A 187 -1.41 -22.83 -22.32
N PRO A 188 -1.46 -23.61 -21.24
CA PRO A 188 -2.30 -24.80 -21.20
C PRO A 188 -3.78 -24.38 -21.19
N ARG A 189 -4.57 -24.94 -22.10
CA ARG A 189 -5.97 -24.53 -22.36
C ARG A 189 -7.01 -25.21 -21.47
N ASP A 190 -6.54 -25.95 -20.46
CA ASP A 190 -7.34 -26.69 -19.48
C ASP A 190 -7.70 -25.86 -18.23
N LYS A 191 -7.02 -24.72 -18.02
CA LYS A 191 -7.26 -23.79 -16.90
C LYS A 191 -8.06 -22.56 -17.35
N GLU A 192 -8.83 -21.98 -16.42
CA GLU A 192 -9.40 -20.64 -16.61
C GLU A 192 -8.30 -19.60 -16.87
N CYS A 193 -8.58 -18.61 -17.71
CA CYS A 193 -7.58 -17.61 -18.10
C CYS A 193 -7.07 -16.83 -16.89
N SER A 194 -7.96 -16.45 -15.96
CA SER A 194 -7.59 -15.75 -14.73
C SER A 194 -6.62 -16.56 -13.86
N ALA A 195 -6.80 -17.88 -13.77
CA ALA A 195 -5.88 -18.75 -13.04
C ALA A 195 -4.51 -18.83 -13.73
N TRP A 196 -4.49 -19.01 -15.05
CA TRP A 196 -3.24 -19.03 -15.83
C TRP A 196 -2.45 -17.71 -15.72
N LEU A 197 -3.14 -16.57 -15.82
CA LEU A 197 -2.53 -15.24 -15.65
C LEU A 197 -1.83 -15.11 -14.30
N LEU A 198 -2.49 -15.52 -13.22
CA LEU A 198 -1.93 -15.46 -11.87
C LEU A 198 -0.80 -16.45 -11.66
N ASP A 199 -0.84 -17.62 -12.31
CA ASP A 199 0.23 -18.63 -12.24
C ASP A 199 1.49 -18.17 -12.99
N THR A 200 1.31 -17.50 -14.13
CA THR A 200 2.40 -17.14 -15.06
C THR A 200 3.06 -15.82 -14.71
N PHE A 201 2.27 -14.81 -14.33
CA PHE A 201 2.75 -13.45 -14.14
C PHE A 201 2.77 -13.01 -12.67
N SER A 202 3.77 -12.20 -12.33
CA SER A 202 3.72 -11.32 -11.17
C SER A 202 3.14 -9.95 -11.55
N ALA A 203 2.93 -9.08 -10.55
CA ALA A 203 2.32 -7.75 -10.65
C ALA A 203 0.83 -7.68 -11.03
N LEU A 204 0.20 -8.79 -11.45
CA LEU A 204 -1.26 -8.87 -11.59
C LEU A 204 -1.94 -9.23 -10.26
N SER A 205 -3.01 -8.51 -9.93
CA SER A 205 -3.90 -8.87 -8.83
C SER A 205 -4.97 -9.86 -9.29
N PRO A 206 -5.57 -10.66 -8.36
CA PRO A 206 -6.69 -11.53 -8.72
C PRO A 206 -7.89 -10.78 -9.29
N LEU A 207 -8.09 -9.52 -8.90
CA LEU A 207 -9.15 -8.67 -9.44
C LEU A 207 -8.88 -8.37 -10.92
N THR A 208 -7.67 -7.91 -11.24
CA THR A 208 -7.22 -7.59 -12.60
C THR A 208 -7.21 -8.83 -13.49
N ALA A 209 -6.74 -9.97 -12.99
CA ALA A 209 -6.71 -11.21 -13.75
C ALA A 209 -8.12 -11.69 -14.14
N ARG A 210 -9.09 -11.64 -13.21
CA ARG A 210 -10.50 -11.95 -13.50
C ARG A 210 -11.16 -10.92 -14.41
N GLU A 211 -10.75 -9.66 -14.31
CA GLU A 211 -11.25 -8.63 -15.23
C GLU A 211 -10.77 -8.87 -16.67
N LEU A 212 -9.50 -9.25 -16.86
CA LEU A 212 -8.97 -9.63 -18.17
C LEU A 212 -9.69 -10.86 -18.74
N ASP A 213 -9.93 -11.87 -17.89
CA ASP A 213 -10.69 -13.07 -18.26
C ASP A 213 -12.11 -12.71 -18.71
N ALA A 214 -12.82 -11.90 -17.92
CA ALA A 214 -14.16 -11.43 -18.25
C ALA A 214 -14.22 -10.59 -19.54
N ARG A 215 -13.26 -9.68 -19.75
CA ARG A 215 -13.19 -8.83 -20.96
C ARG A 215 -12.84 -9.60 -22.22
N SER A 216 -11.92 -10.56 -22.10
CA SER A 216 -11.51 -11.40 -23.24
C SER A 216 -12.57 -12.45 -23.59
N GLY A 217 -13.31 -12.96 -22.61
CA GLY A 217 -14.25 -14.06 -22.81
C GLY A 217 -13.56 -15.36 -23.21
N GLY A 218 -12.28 -15.53 -22.87
CA GLY A 218 -11.47 -16.70 -23.16
C GLY A 218 -10.13 -16.39 -23.81
N TYR A 219 -9.32 -17.45 -24.00
CA TYR A 219 -7.93 -17.34 -24.44
C TYR A 219 -7.72 -16.67 -25.81
N GLU A 220 -8.67 -16.82 -26.74
CA GLU A 220 -8.54 -16.31 -28.12
C GLU A 220 -8.36 -14.79 -28.16
N ARG A 221 -9.05 -14.05 -27.29
CA ARG A 221 -8.96 -12.58 -27.21
C ARG A 221 -8.14 -12.10 -26.01
N LEU A 222 -7.56 -13.03 -25.25
CA LEU A 222 -6.81 -12.68 -24.05
C LEU A 222 -5.56 -11.85 -24.38
N GLY A 223 -4.90 -12.15 -25.51
CA GLY A 223 -3.75 -11.38 -25.96
C GLY A 223 -4.08 -9.91 -26.16
N GLU A 224 -5.19 -9.60 -26.85
CA GLU A 224 -5.63 -8.22 -27.09
C GLU A 224 -5.95 -7.50 -25.78
N ALA A 225 -6.62 -8.18 -24.85
CA ALA A 225 -6.91 -7.63 -23.52
C ALA A 225 -5.62 -7.38 -22.70
N MET A 226 -4.62 -8.25 -22.82
CA MET A 226 -3.32 -8.10 -22.17
C MET A 226 -2.54 -6.90 -22.72
N ASP A 227 -2.53 -6.72 -24.03
CA ASP A 227 -1.83 -5.62 -24.69
C ASP A 227 -2.51 -4.29 -24.38
N ALA A 228 -3.84 -4.22 -24.48
CA ALA A 228 -4.61 -3.03 -24.10
C ALA A 228 -4.38 -2.63 -22.63
N LEU A 229 -4.31 -3.60 -21.71
CA LEU A 229 -3.99 -3.32 -20.30
C LEU A 229 -2.57 -2.74 -20.15
N ALA A 230 -1.59 -3.35 -20.83
CA ALA A 230 -0.20 -2.90 -20.74
C ALA A 230 -0.05 -1.48 -21.30
N GLU A 231 -0.67 -1.20 -22.45
CA GLU A 231 -0.67 0.11 -23.10
C GLU A 231 -1.33 1.19 -22.22
N SER A 232 -2.51 0.92 -21.65
CA SER A 232 -3.18 1.89 -20.75
C SER A 232 -2.35 2.17 -19.50
N VAL A 233 -1.70 1.15 -18.92
CA VAL A 233 -0.84 1.33 -17.74
C VAL A 233 0.43 2.12 -18.10
N GLU A 234 1.06 1.84 -19.24
CA GLU A 234 2.24 2.55 -19.72
C GLU A 234 1.93 4.02 -20.05
N ALA A 235 0.76 4.29 -20.65
CA ALA A 235 0.26 5.63 -20.92
C ALA A 235 -0.17 6.41 -19.65
N GLY A 236 -0.25 5.74 -18.50
CA GLY A 236 -0.71 6.34 -17.24
C GLY A 236 -2.22 6.59 -17.21
N GLU A 237 -2.98 5.96 -18.11
CA GLU A 237 -4.44 6.03 -18.21
C GLU A 237 -5.11 5.21 -17.11
N THR A 238 -4.93 5.66 -15.88
CA THR A 238 -5.47 5.03 -14.68
C THR A 238 -6.44 5.97 -13.98
N ALA A 239 -7.55 5.41 -13.51
CA ALA A 239 -8.59 6.13 -12.77
C ALA A 239 -8.84 5.45 -11.41
N PRO A 240 -8.68 6.16 -10.28
CA PRO A 240 -9.02 5.61 -8.97
C PRO A 240 -10.50 5.25 -8.92
N THR A 241 -10.81 3.95 -8.97
CA THR A 241 -12.18 3.44 -9.07
C THR A 241 -12.53 2.55 -7.89
N LEU A 242 -13.51 2.98 -7.09
CA LEU A 242 -14.09 2.18 -6.02
C LEU A 242 -15.15 1.23 -6.59
N LEU A 243 -15.06 -0.04 -6.22
CA LEU A 243 -16.04 -1.06 -6.57
C LEU A 243 -16.98 -1.29 -5.40
N GLU A 244 -18.26 -0.99 -5.62
CA GLU A 244 -19.34 -1.26 -4.67
C GLU A 244 -20.22 -2.42 -5.16
N LEU A 245 -20.58 -3.31 -4.23
CA LEU A 245 -21.54 -4.39 -4.46
C LEU A 245 -22.55 -4.39 -3.30
N ASP A 246 -23.84 -4.42 -3.60
CA ASP A 246 -24.93 -4.35 -2.62
C ASP A 246 -24.79 -3.16 -1.64
N GLY A 247 -24.38 -2.00 -2.17
CA GLY A 247 -24.17 -0.77 -1.39
C GLY A 247 -22.97 -0.81 -0.44
N ARG A 248 -22.07 -1.79 -0.56
CA ARG A 248 -20.87 -1.92 0.26
C ARG A 248 -19.60 -1.84 -0.58
N ALA A 249 -18.61 -1.10 -0.08
CA ALA A 249 -17.27 -1.06 -0.66
C ALA A 249 -16.62 -2.45 -0.64
N LYS A 250 -16.57 -3.08 -1.82
CA LYS A 250 -16.06 -4.45 -2.02
C LYS A 250 -14.55 -4.42 -2.24
N ASP A 251 -14.11 -3.67 -3.24
CA ASP A 251 -12.73 -3.60 -3.71
C ASP A 251 -12.46 -2.21 -4.34
N PHE A 252 -11.25 -1.97 -4.84
CA PHE A 252 -10.93 -0.83 -5.69
C PHE A 252 -9.93 -1.21 -6.77
N SER A 253 -9.84 -0.40 -7.82
CA SER A 253 -8.95 -0.64 -8.96
C SER A 253 -8.47 0.67 -9.58
N PHE A 254 -7.51 0.57 -10.48
CA PHE A 254 -7.02 1.64 -11.34
C PHE A 254 -7.80 1.73 -12.67
N MET A 255 -8.78 0.84 -12.86
CA MET A 255 -9.63 0.80 -14.05
C MET A 255 -11.06 0.39 -13.68
N ARG A 256 -12.00 0.62 -14.59
CA ARG A 256 -13.37 0.12 -14.47
C ARG A 256 -13.41 -1.41 -14.40
N VAL A 257 -14.15 -1.97 -13.45
CA VAL A 257 -14.32 -3.41 -13.28
C VAL A 257 -15.70 -3.84 -13.77
N THR A 258 -15.74 -4.75 -14.74
CA THR A 258 -16.97 -5.21 -15.41
C THR A 258 -17.34 -6.65 -15.06
N GLN A 259 -16.43 -7.45 -14.50
CA GLN A 259 -16.64 -8.87 -14.18
C GLN A 259 -17.84 -9.19 -13.26
N TYR A 260 -18.38 -8.20 -12.55
CA TYR A 260 -19.51 -8.37 -11.62
C TYR A 260 -20.86 -7.93 -12.21
N GLY A 261 -20.90 -7.61 -13.50
CA GLY A 261 -22.13 -7.24 -14.20
C GLY A 261 -22.83 -5.99 -13.65
N PRO A 262 -24.13 -5.80 -13.96
CA PRO A 262 -24.88 -4.59 -13.60
C PRO A 262 -25.08 -4.35 -12.10
N SER A 263 -24.92 -5.39 -11.28
CA SER A 263 -25.04 -5.28 -9.81
C SER A 263 -23.88 -4.51 -9.17
N ALA A 264 -22.75 -4.38 -9.87
CA ALA A 264 -21.60 -3.64 -9.38
C ALA A 264 -21.63 -2.17 -9.82
N VAL A 265 -21.45 -1.28 -8.84
CA VAL A 265 -21.29 0.15 -9.10
C VAL A 265 -19.80 0.47 -9.10
N ASN A 266 -19.33 1.08 -10.18
CA ASN A 266 -17.98 1.61 -10.30
C ASN A 266 -18.06 3.12 -10.04
N ARG A 267 -17.44 3.56 -8.95
CA ARG A 267 -17.41 4.97 -8.56
C ARG A 267 -16.00 5.51 -8.66
N GLU A 268 -15.79 6.43 -9.58
CA GLU A 268 -14.50 7.09 -9.76
C GLU A 268 -14.31 8.22 -8.74
N TYR A 269 -13.06 8.42 -8.31
CA TYR A 269 -12.63 9.46 -7.39
C TYR A 269 -11.59 10.37 -8.06
N ALA A 270 -11.48 11.61 -7.59
CA ALA A 270 -10.53 12.58 -8.15
C ALA A 270 -9.07 12.26 -7.80
N SER A 271 -8.84 11.50 -6.73
CA SER A 271 -7.51 11.07 -6.29
C SER A 271 -7.53 9.69 -5.63
N TRP A 272 -6.37 9.02 -5.65
CA TRP A 272 -6.13 7.79 -4.87
C TRP A 272 -6.27 8.04 -3.38
N SER A 273 -5.81 9.19 -2.90
CA SER A 273 -5.95 9.55 -1.48
C SER A 273 -7.41 9.60 -1.02
N GLU A 274 -8.29 10.25 -1.78
CA GLU A 274 -9.73 10.26 -1.49
C GLU A 274 -10.36 8.86 -1.56
N LEU A 275 -9.99 8.07 -2.58
CA LEU A 275 -10.50 6.69 -2.72
C LEU A 275 -10.08 5.82 -1.52
N LEU A 276 -8.83 5.93 -1.08
CA LEU A 276 -8.30 5.14 0.03
C LEU A 276 -8.89 5.57 1.37
N ASP A 277 -9.12 6.87 1.58
CA ASP A 277 -9.88 7.36 2.74
C ASP A 277 -11.33 6.83 2.72
N ALA A 278 -12.01 6.87 1.58
CA ALA A 278 -13.38 6.36 1.46
C ALA A 278 -13.46 4.85 1.71
N PHE A 279 -12.54 4.07 1.14
CA PHE A 279 -12.53 2.61 1.26
C PHE A 279 -12.17 2.13 2.68
N TYR A 280 -11.12 2.70 3.28
CA TYR A 280 -10.63 2.27 4.58
C TYR A 280 -11.30 2.99 5.74
N GLY A 281 -11.62 4.28 5.62
CA GLY A 281 -12.23 5.07 6.68
C GLY A 281 -13.58 4.52 7.14
N GLY A 282 -14.42 4.05 6.20
CA GLY A 282 -15.70 3.40 6.55
C GLY A 282 -15.51 2.09 7.32
N ARG A 283 -14.51 1.29 6.95
CA ARG A 283 -14.20 0.01 7.61
C ARG A 283 -13.59 0.23 9.00
N GLU A 284 -12.66 1.17 9.12
CA GLU A 284 -12.01 1.50 10.40
C GLU A 284 -13.03 2.06 11.40
N ARG A 285 -13.92 2.96 10.98
CA ARG A 285 -15.02 3.46 11.84
C ARG A 285 -15.95 2.35 12.30
N ALA A 286 -16.38 1.47 11.39
CA ALA A 286 -17.23 0.34 11.75
C ALA A 286 -16.53 -0.65 12.72
N GLU A 287 -15.23 -0.90 12.52
CA GLU A 287 -14.46 -1.78 13.39
C GLU A 287 -14.20 -1.17 14.77
N GLN A 288 -13.90 0.13 14.84
CA GLN A 288 -13.76 0.87 16.10
C GLN A 288 -15.06 0.84 16.91
N LEU A 289 -16.21 1.13 16.28
CA LEU A 289 -17.53 1.04 16.92
C LEU A 289 -17.80 -0.37 17.46
N ARG A 290 -17.48 -1.40 16.68
CA ARG A 290 -17.66 -2.80 17.08
C ARG A 290 -16.79 -3.18 18.28
N ARG A 291 -15.53 -2.74 18.30
CA ARG A 291 -14.60 -2.97 19.42
C ARG A 291 -15.07 -2.24 20.68
N ALA A 292 -15.43 -0.96 20.58
CA ALA A 292 -15.97 -0.19 21.69
C ALA A 292 -17.25 -0.82 22.27
N ALA A 293 -18.16 -1.30 21.42
CA ALA A 293 -19.36 -2.02 21.85
C ALA A 293 -19.00 -3.33 22.58
N HIS A 294 -18.05 -4.11 22.07
CA HIS A 294 -17.60 -5.35 22.71
C HIS A 294 -16.97 -5.10 24.09
N ASP A 295 -16.08 -4.12 24.21
CA ASP A 295 -15.42 -3.78 25.47
C ASP A 295 -16.41 -3.24 26.51
N THR A 296 -17.38 -2.45 26.07
CA THR A 296 -18.48 -1.97 26.92
C THR A 296 -19.32 -3.15 27.43
N LEU A 297 -19.74 -4.06 26.55
CA LEU A 297 -20.51 -5.26 26.94
C LEU A 297 -19.74 -6.15 27.91
N LYS A 298 -18.44 -6.35 27.68
CA LYS A 298 -17.56 -7.12 28.58
C LYS A 298 -17.43 -6.45 29.94
N SER A 299 -17.33 -5.12 29.98
CA SER A 299 -17.24 -4.34 31.23
C SER A 299 -18.54 -4.41 32.02
N VAL A 300 -19.69 -4.21 31.36
CA VAL A 300 -21.02 -4.34 31.97
C VAL A 300 -21.24 -5.74 32.52
N ARG A 301 -20.89 -6.79 31.75
CA ARG A 301 -21.00 -8.18 32.20
C ARG A 301 -20.13 -8.45 33.43
N THR A 302 -18.89 -7.98 33.42
CA THR A 302 -17.98 -8.11 34.58
C THR A 302 -18.54 -7.43 35.82
N LEU A 303 -19.12 -6.23 35.69
CA LEU A 303 -19.73 -5.49 36.80
C LEU A 303 -20.99 -6.20 37.33
N ARG A 304 -21.86 -6.67 36.45
CA ARG A 304 -23.06 -7.45 36.81
C ARG A 304 -22.68 -8.72 37.56
N ASP A 305 -21.72 -9.49 37.05
CA ASP A 305 -21.30 -10.76 37.65
C ASP A 305 -20.59 -10.53 39.00
N ARG A 306 -20.04 -9.33 39.26
CA ARG A 306 -19.52 -8.91 40.57
C ARG A 306 -20.62 -8.54 41.56
N GLN A 307 -21.72 -7.92 41.12
CA GLN A 307 -22.84 -7.59 42.01
C GLN A 307 -23.72 -8.81 42.35
N ALA A 308 -23.67 -9.85 41.53
CA ALA A 308 -24.39 -11.11 41.78
C ALA A 308 -23.66 -12.06 42.76
N ARG A 309 -22.51 -11.66 43.32
CA ARG A 309 -21.74 -12.38 44.34
C ARG A 309 -21.82 -11.65 45.66
#